data_AF-A0A1V4WPX6-F1
#
_entry.id   AF-A0A1V4WPX6-F1
#
_cell.length_a   1.000
_cell.length_b   1.000
_cell.length_c   1.000
_cell.angle_alpha   90.00
_cell.angle_beta   90.00
_cell.angle_gamma   90.00
#
_symmetry.space_group_name_H-M   'P 1'
#
loop_
_entity.id
_entity.type
_entity.pdbx_description
1 polymer ?
#
loop_
_entity_poly.entity_id
_entity_poly.type
_entity_poly.pdbx_seq_one_letter_code
_entity_poly.pdbx_strand_id
1 'polypeptide(L)'
;MAKSGKKDSILREINDNPLSREEVIAFVTEVAKLSPEDRGFEGHAITAIRVLEGRPGKVLSIVFRMEALARLIDQGLLPGWCREPDSPEGPWSVRLPIFAAAGVTPVFLDDNGKVAFDKDELLKATFIQGKEEYEEIE
;
A
#
# COMPACT_ATOMS: atom_id res chain seq x y z
N MET A 1 -16.46 -8.94 27.48
CA MET A 1 -15.15 -9.20 26.83
C MET A 1 -15.35 -9.88 25.47
N ALA A 2 -15.89 -9.17 24.48
CA ALA A 2 -16.23 -9.73 23.15
C ALA A 2 -15.73 -8.85 21.97
N LYS A 3 -14.84 -7.89 22.23
CA LYS A 3 -14.39 -6.90 21.24
C LYS A 3 -13.08 -7.26 20.52
N SER A 4 -12.27 -8.21 21.02
CA SER A 4 -10.97 -8.52 20.38
C SER A 4 -11.10 -9.48 19.19
N GLY A 5 -11.92 -10.54 19.28
CA GLY A 5 -11.99 -11.56 18.24
C GLY A 5 -12.41 -11.09 16.83
N LYS A 6 -13.20 -10.00 16.72
CA LYS A 6 -13.53 -9.41 15.41
C LYS A 6 -12.41 -8.57 14.82
N LYS A 7 -11.63 -7.88 15.66
CA LYS A 7 -10.48 -7.07 15.21
C LYS A 7 -9.37 -7.97 14.70
N ASP A 8 -9.13 -9.07 15.40
CA ASP A 8 -8.16 -10.10 15.01
C ASP A 8 -8.55 -10.76 13.68
N SER A 9 -9.87 -10.91 13.43
CA SER A 9 -10.39 -11.46 12.18
C SER A 9 -10.10 -10.59 10.95
N ILE A 10 -10.29 -9.26 11.04
CA ILE A 10 -10.05 -8.35 9.91
C ILE A 10 -8.56 -8.25 9.61
N LEU A 11 -7.72 -8.16 10.64
CA LEU A 11 -6.27 -8.10 10.46
C LEU A 11 -5.74 -9.36 9.75
N ARG A 12 -6.24 -10.52 10.17
CA ARG A 12 -5.91 -11.79 9.53
C ARG A 12 -6.36 -11.81 8.07
N GLU A 13 -7.56 -11.36 7.77
CA GLU A 13 -8.08 -11.29 6.40
C GLU A 13 -7.21 -10.41 5.48
N ILE A 14 -6.73 -9.26 5.97
CA ILE A 14 -5.84 -8.37 5.19
C ILE A 14 -4.47 -9.03 4.94
N ASN A 15 -3.91 -9.72 5.94
CA ASN A 15 -2.61 -10.37 5.82
C ASN A 15 -2.65 -11.66 5.00
N ASP A 16 -3.75 -12.41 5.04
CA ASP A 16 -3.96 -13.64 4.26
C ASP A 16 -4.25 -13.34 2.77
N ASN A 17 -4.46 -12.07 2.41
CA ASN A 17 -4.74 -11.62 1.04
C ASN A 17 -3.67 -10.61 0.56
N PRO A 18 -2.41 -11.02 0.37
CA PRO A 18 -1.39 -10.16 -0.21
C PRO A 18 -1.73 -9.80 -1.67
N LEU A 19 -1.20 -8.66 -2.11
CA LEU A 19 -1.40 -8.14 -3.46
C LEU A 19 -0.12 -8.30 -4.28
N SER A 20 -0.25 -8.65 -5.55
CA SER A 20 0.88 -8.63 -6.48
C SER A 20 1.26 -7.19 -6.83
N ARG A 21 2.47 -7.00 -7.37
CA ARG A 21 2.95 -5.70 -7.84
C ARG A 21 1.97 -5.10 -8.87
N GLU A 22 1.52 -5.91 -9.83
CA GLU A 22 0.61 -5.50 -10.90
C GLU A 22 -0.75 -5.07 -10.35
N GLU A 23 -1.28 -5.79 -9.35
CA GLU A 23 -2.53 -5.47 -8.68
C GLU A 23 -2.45 -4.10 -7.99
N VAL A 24 -1.35 -3.82 -7.28
CA VAL A 24 -1.17 -2.53 -6.62
C VAL A 24 -0.97 -1.42 -7.64
N ILE A 25 -0.14 -1.62 -8.67
CA ILE A 25 0.12 -0.62 -9.71
C ILE A 25 -1.15 -0.28 -10.47
N ALA A 26 -1.96 -1.27 -10.84
CA ALA A 26 -3.23 -1.05 -11.51
C ALA A 26 -4.16 -0.20 -10.64
N PHE A 27 -4.27 -0.50 -9.35
CA PHE A 27 -5.09 0.26 -8.42
C PHE A 27 -4.63 1.72 -8.30
N VAL A 28 -3.36 1.98 -8.00
CA VAL A 28 -2.88 3.36 -7.81
C VAL A 28 -2.95 4.18 -9.09
N THR A 29 -2.82 3.52 -10.25
CA THR A 29 -2.99 4.14 -11.57
C THR A 29 -4.43 4.57 -11.81
N GLU A 30 -5.41 3.72 -11.47
CA GLU A 30 -6.83 4.08 -11.59
C GLU A 30 -7.23 5.17 -10.59
N VAL A 31 -6.73 5.12 -9.34
CA VAL A 31 -6.97 6.18 -8.35
C VAL A 31 -6.41 7.52 -8.82
N ALA A 32 -5.24 7.53 -9.46
CA ALA A 32 -4.63 8.76 -9.98
C ALA A 32 -5.48 9.44 -11.09
N LYS A 33 -6.38 8.72 -11.74
CA LYS A 33 -7.32 9.27 -12.74
C LYS A 33 -8.52 9.97 -12.10
N LEU A 34 -8.81 9.71 -10.82
CA LEU A 34 -9.89 10.38 -10.09
C LEU A 34 -9.54 11.86 -9.85
N SER A 35 -10.55 12.72 -9.78
CA SER A 35 -10.38 14.09 -9.30
C SER A 35 -9.94 14.07 -7.82
N PRO A 36 -9.20 15.08 -7.34
CA PRO A 36 -8.74 15.13 -5.95
C PRO A 36 -9.85 14.93 -4.91
N GLU A 37 -11.02 15.52 -5.13
CA GLU A 37 -12.20 15.40 -4.27
C GLU A 37 -12.78 13.98 -4.20
N ASP A 38 -12.57 13.17 -5.24
CA ASP A 38 -13.05 11.79 -5.31
C ASP A 38 -12.05 10.78 -4.75
N ARG A 39 -10.83 11.19 -4.37
CA ARG A 39 -9.77 10.30 -3.81
C ARG A 39 -9.96 10.00 -2.31
N GLY A 40 -11.20 10.10 -1.83
CA GLY A 40 -11.58 9.67 -0.49
C GLY A 40 -11.70 8.15 -0.37
N PHE A 41 -12.13 7.69 0.81
CA PHE A 41 -12.36 6.27 1.07
C PHE A 41 -13.28 5.61 0.04
N GLU A 42 -14.38 6.27 -0.34
CA GLU A 42 -15.36 5.73 -1.29
C GLU A 42 -14.76 5.55 -2.69
N GLY A 43 -14.04 6.54 -3.20
CA GLY A 43 -13.38 6.43 -4.51
C GLY A 43 -12.32 5.34 -4.54
N HIS A 44 -11.54 5.19 -3.47
CA HIS A 44 -10.61 4.07 -3.32
C HIS A 44 -11.34 2.72 -3.30
N ALA A 45 -12.42 2.57 -2.52
CA ALA A 45 -13.16 1.33 -2.44
C ALA A 45 -13.79 0.93 -3.79
N ILE A 46 -14.44 1.86 -4.48
CA ILE A 46 -15.02 1.63 -5.81
C ILE A 46 -13.93 1.25 -6.82
N THR A 47 -12.78 1.94 -6.78
CA THR A 47 -11.65 1.64 -7.67
C THR A 47 -11.09 0.24 -7.40
N ALA A 48 -10.91 -0.12 -6.13
CA ALA A 48 -10.46 -1.46 -5.74
C ALA A 48 -11.42 -2.55 -6.22
N ILE A 49 -12.74 -2.37 -6.07
CA ILE A 49 -13.75 -3.33 -6.56
C ILE A 49 -13.64 -3.55 -8.07
N ARG A 50 -13.40 -2.48 -8.84
CA ARG A 50 -13.25 -2.55 -10.30
C ARG A 50 -11.96 -3.26 -10.71
N VAL A 51 -10.83 -2.88 -10.11
CA VAL A 51 -9.50 -3.43 -10.45
C VAL A 51 -9.38 -4.90 -10.01
N LEU A 52 -9.97 -5.25 -8.87
CA LEU A 52 -9.86 -6.57 -8.25
C LEU A 52 -11.15 -7.37 -8.37
N GLU A 53 -11.87 -7.23 -9.48
CA GLU A 53 -13.16 -7.87 -9.73
C GLU A 53 -13.16 -9.35 -9.31
N GLY A 54 -14.19 -9.75 -8.55
CA GLY A 54 -14.34 -11.11 -8.05
C GLY A 54 -13.42 -11.49 -6.88
N ARG A 55 -12.58 -10.58 -6.35
CA ARG A 55 -11.60 -10.86 -5.29
C ARG A 55 -11.84 -10.00 -4.03
N PRO A 56 -12.93 -10.20 -3.28
CA PRO A 56 -13.33 -9.34 -2.15
C PRO A 56 -12.28 -9.25 -1.04
N GLY A 57 -11.57 -10.35 -0.72
CA GLY A 57 -10.49 -10.32 0.28
C GLY A 57 -9.34 -9.37 -0.12
N LYS A 58 -9.01 -9.31 -1.41
CA LYS A 58 -7.99 -8.39 -1.93
C LYS A 58 -8.48 -6.94 -2.00
N VAL A 59 -9.77 -6.72 -2.26
CA VAL A 59 -10.38 -5.37 -2.19
C VAL A 59 -10.22 -4.78 -0.79
N LEU A 60 -10.55 -5.56 0.25
CA LEU A 60 -10.36 -5.13 1.63
C LEU A 60 -8.89 -4.84 1.92
N SER A 61 -8.02 -5.77 1.52
CA SER A 61 -6.58 -5.69 1.72
C SER A 61 -5.99 -4.39 1.13
N ILE A 62 -6.28 -4.07 -0.13
CA ILE A 62 -5.67 -2.91 -0.78
C ILE A 62 -6.13 -1.58 -0.18
N VAL A 63 -7.42 -1.45 0.14
CA VAL A 63 -7.95 -0.19 0.71
C VAL A 63 -7.28 0.12 2.05
N PHE A 64 -7.19 -0.87 2.94
CA PHE A 64 -6.56 -0.66 4.25
C PHE A 64 -5.04 -0.46 4.17
N ARG A 65 -4.36 -1.18 3.29
CA ARG A 65 -2.92 -1.02 3.06
C ARG A 65 -2.60 0.37 2.53
N MET A 66 -3.38 0.88 1.58
CA MET A 66 -3.15 2.22 1.02
C MET A 66 -3.47 3.32 2.04
N GLU A 67 -4.49 3.15 2.87
CA GLU A 67 -4.77 4.07 3.98
C GLU A 67 -3.65 4.06 5.03
N ALA A 68 -3.11 2.88 5.37
CA ALA A 68 -1.98 2.75 6.28
C ALA A 68 -0.71 3.41 5.70
N LEU A 69 -0.46 3.25 4.40
CA LEU A 69 0.64 3.89 3.71
C LEU A 69 0.50 5.41 3.68
N ALA A 70 -0.69 5.92 3.38
CA ALA A 70 -0.99 7.37 3.39
C ALA A 70 -0.68 7.99 4.76
N ARG A 71 -1.04 7.30 5.86
CA ARG A 71 -0.69 7.75 7.22
C ARG A 71 0.82 7.87 7.43
N LEU A 72 1.62 6.91 6.97
CA LEU A 72 3.08 6.98 7.11
C LEU A 72 3.67 8.15 6.30
N ILE A 73 3.10 8.41 5.12
CA ILE A 73 3.46 9.55 4.28
C ILE A 73 3.14 10.87 4.99
N ASP A 74 1.92 11.02 5.51
CA ASP A 74 1.45 12.23 6.19
C ASP A 74 2.23 12.53 7.47
N GLN A 75 2.73 11.48 8.14
CA GLN A 75 3.61 11.60 9.31
C GLN A 75 5.07 11.93 8.95
N GLY A 76 5.42 12.01 7.66
CA GLY A 76 6.79 12.25 7.20
C GLY A 76 7.75 11.08 7.45
N LEU A 77 7.23 9.87 7.68
CA LEU A 77 8.03 8.70 8.05
C LEU A 77 8.64 7.97 6.86
N LEU A 78 8.26 8.34 5.63
CA LEU A 78 8.81 7.83 4.38
C LEU A 78 9.56 8.95 3.64
N PRO A 79 10.75 9.35 4.10
CA PRO A 79 11.51 10.42 3.46
C PRO A 79 11.89 10.03 2.03
N GLY A 80 11.72 10.96 1.10
CA GLY A 80 12.08 10.75 -0.30
C GLY A 80 11.11 9.88 -1.12
N TRP A 81 9.96 9.48 -0.58
CA TRP A 81 8.96 8.66 -1.29
C TRP A 81 8.45 9.27 -2.61
N CYS A 82 8.52 10.60 -2.72
CA CYS A 82 8.09 11.39 -3.87
C CYS A 82 9.28 12.03 -4.61
N ARG A 83 10.52 11.55 -4.40
CA ARG A 83 11.66 12.03 -5.19
C ARG A 83 11.46 11.66 -6.65
N GLU A 84 11.56 12.67 -7.50
CA GLU A 84 11.53 12.48 -8.95
C GLU A 84 12.87 11.89 -9.44
N PRO A 85 12.88 11.12 -10.54
CA PRO A 85 14.10 10.53 -11.11
C PRO A 85 15.17 11.56 -11.52
N ASP A 86 14.80 12.82 -11.72
CA ASP A 86 15.69 13.93 -12.08
C ASP A 86 16.16 14.76 -10.87
N SER A 87 15.84 14.32 -9.65
CA SER A 87 16.34 14.95 -8.42
C SER A 87 17.88 15.02 -8.44
N PRO A 88 18.49 16.15 -8.03
CA PRO A 88 19.95 16.29 -7.92
C PRO A 88 20.60 15.29 -6.94
N GLU A 89 19.79 14.56 -6.17
CA GLU A 89 20.20 13.50 -5.24
C GLU A 89 20.24 12.10 -5.89
N GLY A 90 19.88 11.96 -7.18
CA GLY A 90 19.99 10.73 -7.98
C GLY A 90 18.65 10.10 -8.41
N PRO A 91 18.66 9.13 -9.36
CA PRO A 91 17.48 8.69 -10.11
C PRO A 91 16.59 7.63 -9.44
N TRP A 92 16.63 7.50 -8.12
CA TRP A 92 15.84 6.47 -7.44
C TRP A 92 14.38 6.91 -7.23
N SER A 93 13.52 6.56 -8.19
CA SER A 93 12.07 6.58 -8.00
C SER A 93 11.65 5.43 -7.09
N VAL A 94 11.51 5.72 -5.79
CA VAL A 94 11.07 4.73 -4.80
C VAL A 94 9.54 4.58 -4.75
N ARG A 95 8.79 5.38 -5.53
CA ARG A 95 7.32 5.43 -5.45
C ARG A 95 6.67 4.08 -5.79
N LEU A 96 7.00 3.47 -6.92
CA LEU A 96 6.43 2.18 -7.33
C LEU A 96 6.89 1.04 -6.42
N PRO A 97 8.19 0.94 -6.04
CA PRO A 97 8.63 -0.03 -5.04
C PRO A 97 7.92 0.09 -3.69
N ILE A 98 7.65 1.31 -3.20
CA ILE A 98 6.91 1.52 -1.94
C ILE A 98 5.48 1.01 -2.05
N PHE A 99 4.79 1.30 -3.16
CA PHE A 99 3.45 0.79 -3.39
C PHE A 99 3.44 -0.75 -3.44
N ALA A 100 4.35 -1.34 -4.22
CA ALA A 100 4.46 -2.79 -4.32
C ALA A 100 4.75 -3.44 -2.95
N ALA A 101 5.68 -2.86 -2.18
CA ALA A 101 6.00 -3.32 -0.83
C ALA A 101 4.80 -3.26 0.12
N ALA A 102 3.99 -2.20 0.04
CA ALA A 102 2.76 -2.10 0.84
C ALA A 102 1.75 -3.20 0.51
N GLY A 103 1.78 -3.76 -0.71
CA GLY A 103 0.95 -4.89 -1.13
C GLY A 103 1.23 -6.20 -0.39
N VAL A 104 2.47 -6.40 0.07
CA VAL A 104 2.94 -7.68 0.63
C VAL A 104 3.43 -7.59 2.08
N THR A 105 3.82 -6.41 2.56
CA THR A 105 4.33 -6.22 3.93
C THR A 105 3.23 -6.54 4.95
N PRO A 106 3.48 -7.34 5.99
CA PRO A 106 2.48 -7.58 7.03
C PRO A 106 2.00 -6.26 7.67
N VAL A 107 0.71 -6.20 7.99
CA VAL A 107 0.12 -5.10 8.75
C VAL A 107 -0.23 -5.55 10.17
N PHE A 108 -0.31 -4.58 11.09
CA PHE A 108 -0.79 -4.77 12.46
C PHE A 108 -1.83 -3.70 12.83
N LEU A 109 -2.42 -3.81 14.02
CA LEU A 109 -3.28 -2.76 14.58
C LEU A 109 -2.47 -1.89 15.54
N ASP A 110 -2.44 -0.58 15.30
CA ASP A 110 -1.80 0.38 16.21
C ASP A 110 -2.57 0.53 17.54
N ASP A 111 -2.05 1.37 18.44
CA ASP A 111 -2.68 1.64 19.74
C ASP A 111 -4.10 2.24 19.64
N ASN A 112 -4.44 2.81 18.47
CA ASN A 112 -5.77 3.34 18.17
C ASN A 112 -6.68 2.31 17.48
N GLY A 113 -6.19 1.09 17.23
CA GLY A 113 -6.89 0.03 16.52
C GLY A 113 -7.01 0.27 15.02
N LYS A 114 -6.12 1.06 14.41
CA LYS A 114 -6.02 1.29 12.97
C LYS A 114 -4.98 0.37 12.34
N VAL A 115 -5.20 -0.02 11.10
CA VAL A 115 -4.23 -0.80 10.32
C VAL A 115 -2.96 0.04 10.11
N ALA A 116 -1.80 -0.52 10.43
CA ALA A 116 -0.51 0.15 10.33
C ALA A 116 0.56 -0.81 9.79
N PHE A 117 1.63 -0.22 9.26
CA PHE A 117 2.85 -0.94 8.90
C PHE A 117 3.94 -0.69 9.92
N ASP A 118 4.82 -1.68 10.08
CA ASP A 118 6.13 -1.42 10.67
C ASP A 118 6.96 -0.71 9.60
N LYS A 119 7.46 0.48 9.95
CA LYS A 119 8.19 1.33 9.01
C LYS A 119 9.44 0.63 8.48
N ASP A 120 10.20 -0.03 9.34
CA ASP A 120 11.48 -0.61 8.97
C ASP A 120 11.26 -1.88 8.13
N GLU A 121 10.22 -2.66 8.44
CA GLU A 121 9.80 -3.78 7.60
C GLU A 121 9.34 -3.34 6.21
N LEU A 122 8.52 -2.28 6.14
CA LEU A 122 8.04 -1.73 4.87
C LEU A 122 9.19 -1.17 4.02
N LEU A 123 10.13 -0.46 4.62
CA LEU A 123 11.32 0.05 3.92
C LEU A 123 12.20 -1.10 3.44
N LYS A 124 12.42 -2.13 4.25
CA LYS A 124 13.15 -3.33 3.83
C LYS A 124 12.48 -4.01 2.63
N ALA A 125 11.16 -4.17 2.66
CA ALA A 125 10.41 -4.73 1.53
C ALA A 125 10.49 -3.83 0.28
N THR A 126 10.49 -2.50 0.47
CA THR A 126 10.68 -1.52 -0.62
C THR A 126 12.00 -1.74 -1.35
N PHE A 127 13.11 -1.93 -0.64
CA PHE A 127 14.41 -2.21 -1.27
C PHE A 127 14.41 -3.51 -2.07
N ILE A 128 13.74 -4.55 -1.57
CA ILE A 128 13.61 -5.84 -2.28
C ILE A 128 12.82 -5.63 -3.58
N GLN A 129 11.66 -4.97 -3.50
CA GLN A 129 10.80 -4.68 -4.65
C GLN A 129 11.45 -3.75 -5.68
N GLY A 130 12.35 -2.86 -5.24
CA GLY A 130 13.13 -2.02 -6.13
C GLY A 130 14.24 -2.79 -6.85
N LYS A 131 14.86 -3.79 -6.19
CA LYS A 131 15.92 -4.61 -6.81
C LYS A 131 15.38 -5.48 -7.94
N GLU A 132 14.20 -6.07 -7.75
CA GLU A 132 13.50 -6.89 -8.77
C GLU A 132 13.26 -6.09 -10.07
N GLU A 133 12.97 -4.79 -9.97
CA GLU A 133 12.75 -3.90 -11.12
C GLU A 133 14.04 -3.64 -11.94
N TYR A 134 15.22 -3.67 -11.31
CA TYR A 134 16.49 -3.45 -12.02
C TYR A 134 17.08 -4.73 -12.61
N GLU A 135 16.81 -5.90 -12.02
CA GLU A 135 17.28 -7.19 -12.55
C GLU A 135 16.47 -7.66 -13.78
N GLU A 136 15.25 -7.14 -13.99
CA GLU A 136 14.44 -7.41 -15.21
C GLU A 136 14.88 -6.60 -16.44
N ILE A 137 15.83 -5.66 -16.28
CA ILE A 137 16.30 -4.75 -17.35
C ILE A 137 17.67 -5.19 -17.91
N GLU A 138 18.30 -6.23 -17.37
CA GLU A 138 19.53 -6.86 -17.89
C GLU A 138 19.26 -8.08 -18.80
#